data_AF-A0A355ST78-F1
#
_entry.id   AF-A0A355ST78-F1
#
_cell.length_a   1.000
_cell.length_b   1.000
_cell.length_c   1.000
_cell.angle_alpha   90.00
_cell.angle_beta   90.00
_cell.angle_gamma   90.00
#
_symmetry.space_group_name_H-M   'P 1'
#
loop_
_entity.id
_entity.type
_entity.pdbx_description
1 polymer ?
#
loop_
_entity_poly.entity_id
_entity_poly.type
_entity_poly.pdbx_seq_one_letter_code
_entity_poly.pdbx_strand_id
1 'polypeptide(L)'
;MAFDRQGLRSALSDLAEAEQQLLLEQLHAVHFSGCLTATARPAIELAPQLVELAAQFSIAPISGFNVGAVAVGTSGQLYLGANMEFVGAPLSASLHAEQSAVLNAWGHGERAILALAISAAPCGHCRQFLWELSNAATLAISVAHTRTELGTLFPMPFGAARQPGHGLLDSPTIPLESLDPLGGELAQRALHAAQRSYVPYTQDAEAFAVECANGQRFSGRAAESIAFNPSIPAAIGALNQRNLSSSRDDSIVACTHATLANGHHSNRELTATLLRGVSQAAIETVRIRTS
;
A
#
# COMPACT_ATOMS: atom_id res chain seq x y z
N MET A 1 10.93 -11.05 11.90
CA MET A 1 11.88 -10.26 12.72
C MET A 1 11.04 -9.37 13.61
N ALA A 2 11.39 -9.23 14.89
CA ALA A 2 10.68 -8.31 15.77
C ALA A 2 10.91 -6.87 15.30
N PHE A 3 9.87 -6.03 15.33
CA PHE A 3 9.99 -4.64 14.91
C PHE A 3 10.88 -3.84 15.87
N ASP A 4 11.95 -3.25 15.36
CA ASP A 4 12.86 -2.42 16.15
C ASP A 4 12.29 -1.00 16.32
N ARG A 5 11.57 -0.80 17.42
CA ARG A 5 11.07 0.53 17.81
C ARG A 5 12.20 1.50 18.19
N GLN A 6 13.38 1.01 18.58
CA GLN A 6 14.52 1.89 18.89
C GLN A 6 15.14 2.45 17.60
N GLY A 7 15.13 1.66 16.52
CA GLY A 7 15.54 2.07 15.18
C GLY A 7 14.81 3.30 14.64
N LEU A 8 13.54 3.51 15.03
CA LEU A 8 12.76 4.69 14.62
C LEU A 8 13.40 6.01 15.05
N ARG A 9 13.91 6.10 16.29
CA ARG A 9 14.57 7.32 16.77
C ARG A 9 15.90 7.53 16.07
N SER A 10 16.66 6.46 15.85
CA SER A 10 17.93 6.54 15.12
C SER A 10 17.73 7.04 13.69
N ALA A 11 16.66 6.62 13.02
CA ALA A 11 16.34 7.04 11.66
C ALA A 11 15.91 8.52 11.55
N LEU A 12 15.72 9.21 12.67
CA LEU A 12 15.36 10.63 12.74
C LEU A 12 16.51 11.49 13.26
N SER A 13 17.72 10.94 13.43
CA SER A 13 18.87 11.63 14.05
C SER A 13 19.24 12.95 13.40
N ASP A 14 18.99 13.08 12.10
CA ASP A 14 19.37 14.24 11.30
C ASP A 14 18.36 15.38 11.37
N LEU A 15 17.21 15.16 12.02
CA LEU A 15 16.17 16.16 12.24
C LEU A 15 16.40 16.95 13.52
N ALA A 16 15.83 18.15 13.61
CA ALA A 16 15.82 18.91 14.85
C ALA A 16 15.01 18.19 15.94
N GLU A 17 15.42 18.31 17.22
CA GLU A 17 14.83 17.56 18.34
C GLU A 17 13.31 17.75 18.46
N ALA A 18 12.80 18.97 18.25
CA ALA A 18 11.36 19.25 18.26
C ALA A 18 10.61 18.53 17.12
N GLU A 19 11.22 18.41 15.94
CA GLU A 19 10.64 17.68 14.80
C GLU A 19 10.69 16.17 15.04
N GLN A 20 11.78 15.65 15.63
CA GLN A 20 11.86 14.25 16.05
C GLN A 20 10.74 13.91 17.05
N GLN A 21 10.55 14.74 18.07
CA GLN A 21 9.53 14.51 19.10
C GLN A 21 8.12 14.47 18.50
N LEU A 22 7.79 15.44 17.64
CA LEU A 22 6.49 15.48 16.94
C LEU A 22 6.22 14.23 16.10
N LEU A 23 7.24 13.71 15.41
CA LEU A 23 7.12 12.50 14.59
C LEU A 23 7.00 11.25 15.46
N LEU A 24 7.80 11.13 16.52
CA LEU A 24 7.77 10.00 17.44
C LEU A 24 6.43 9.89 18.18
N GLU A 25 5.83 11.02 18.56
CA GLU A 25 4.48 11.04 19.15
C GLU A 25 3.43 10.41 18.23
N GLN A 26 3.48 10.71 16.93
CA GLN A 26 2.59 10.11 15.94
C GLN A 26 2.90 8.63 15.72
N LEU A 27 4.17 8.26 15.57
CA LEU A 27 4.62 6.87 15.36
C LEU A 27 4.27 5.95 16.54
N HIS A 28 4.24 6.48 17.76
CA HIS A 28 3.88 5.74 18.97
C HIS A 28 2.38 5.78 19.30
N ALA A 29 1.57 6.48 18.51
CA ALA A 29 0.13 6.52 18.72
C ALA A 29 -0.48 5.11 18.60
N VAL A 30 -1.43 4.80 19.48
CA VAL A 30 -2.11 3.48 19.53
C VAL A 30 -2.75 3.12 18.19
N HIS A 31 -3.19 4.11 17.43
CA HIS A 31 -3.85 3.93 16.13
C HIS A 31 -3.01 4.44 14.96
N PHE A 32 -1.68 4.49 15.09
CA PHE A 32 -0.81 4.82 13.97
C PHE A 32 -1.06 3.86 12.79
N SER A 33 -1.22 4.41 11.60
CA SER A 33 -1.63 3.69 10.39
C SER A 33 -0.62 3.78 9.24
N GLY A 34 0.61 4.24 9.51
CA GLY A 34 1.58 4.52 8.46
C GLY A 34 1.42 5.90 7.83
N CYS A 35 0.53 6.74 8.34
CA CYS A 35 0.28 8.09 7.87
C CYS A 35 0.72 9.12 8.91
N LEU A 36 1.53 10.10 8.50
CA LEU A 36 1.92 11.24 9.32
C LEU A 36 1.11 12.46 8.88
N THR A 37 0.41 13.09 9.82
CA THR A 37 -0.56 14.16 9.56
C THR A 37 -0.08 15.53 10.05
N ALA A 38 0.86 15.56 11.01
CA ALA A 38 1.47 16.78 11.52
C ALA A 38 2.97 16.79 11.22
N THR A 39 3.44 17.87 10.58
CA THR A 39 4.86 18.07 10.24
C THR A 39 5.29 19.48 10.63
N ALA A 40 6.55 19.65 11.03
CA ALA A 40 7.09 20.96 11.42
C ALA A 40 7.38 21.89 10.23
N ARG A 41 7.38 21.34 9.02
CA ARG A 41 7.65 22.01 7.74
C ARG A 41 6.86 21.37 6.60
N PRO A 42 6.85 21.94 5.38
CA PRO A 42 6.12 21.37 4.26
C PRO A 42 6.49 19.91 3.99
N ALA A 43 5.48 19.06 3.80
CA ALA A 43 5.63 17.62 3.60
C ALA A 43 6.61 17.27 2.46
N ILE A 44 6.60 18.05 1.38
CA ILE A 44 7.52 17.88 0.24
C ILE A 44 9.00 18.03 0.60
N GLU A 45 9.32 18.85 1.60
CA GLU A 45 10.70 19.07 2.07
C GLU A 45 11.13 17.99 3.06
N LEU A 46 10.18 17.49 3.85
CA LEU A 46 10.42 16.48 4.88
C LEU A 46 10.53 15.07 4.30
N ALA A 47 9.73 14.71 3.28
CA ALA A 47 9.65 13.34 2.77
C ALA A 47 11.01 12.68 2.44
N PRO A 48 11.97 13.35 1.77
CA PRO A 48 13.29 12.75 1.50
C PRO A 48 14.09 12.39 2.76
N GLN A 49 13.86 13.08 3.87
CA GLN A 49 14.55 12.84 5.14
C GLN A 49 13.89 11.72 5.96
N LEU A 50 12.73 11.22 5.53
CA LEU A 50 12.00 10.15 6.21
C LEU A 50 12.10 8.79 5.51
N VAL A 51 12.88 8.67 4.43
CA VAL A 51 13.00 7.39 3.71
C VAL A 51 13.67 6.30 4.56
N GLU A 52 14.64 6.66 5.40
CA GLU A 52 15.28 5.72 6.33
C GLU A 52 14.36 5.31 7.49
N LEU A 53 13.49 6.23 7.94
CA LEU A 53 12.42 5.91 8.88
C LEU A 53 11.45 4.91 8.24
N ALA A 54 11.01 5.17 7.00
CA ALA A 54 10.10 4.29 6.29
C ALA A 54 10.73 2.89 6.08
N ALA A 55 12.03 2.81 5.80
CA ALA A 55 12.75 1.55 5.63
C ALA A 55 12.72 0.65 6.89
N GLN A 56 12.54 1.21 8.09
CA GLN A 56 12.33 0.42 9.33
C GLN A 56 11.08 -0.46 9.29
N PHE A 57 10.13 -0.15 8.39
CA PHE A 57 8.93 -0.95 8.19
C PHE A 57 9.12 -2.13 7.23
N SER A 58 10.31 -2.27 6.62
CA SER A 58 10.59 -3.34 5.66
C SER A 58 10.41 -4.73 6.26
N ILE A 59 9.94 -5.66 5.43
CA ILE A 59 9.97 -7.10 5.68
C ILE A 59 10.72 -7.73 4.50
N ALA A 60 12.04 -7.87 4.63
CA ALA A 60 12.90 -8.38 3.55
C ALA A 60 13.68 -9.68 3.93
N PRO A 61 13.01 -10.78 4.33
CA PRO A 61 13.69 -12.01 4.72
C PRO A 61 14.40 -12.75 3.57
N ILE A 62 14.14 -12.41 2.31
CA ILE A 62 14.73 -13.08 1.14
C ILE A 62 15.98 -12.32 0.70
N SER A 63 15.88 -11.00 0.50
CA SER A 63 16.98 -10.18 0.00
C SER A 63 17.88 -9.63 1.11
N GLY A 64 17.35 -9.42 2.33
CA GLY A 64 18.02 -8.64 3.37
C GLY A 64 18.19 -7.15 3.02
N PHE A 65 17.50 -6.66 1.98
CA PHE A 65 17.64 -5.30 1.47
C PHE A 65 16.41 -4.45 1.82
N ASN A 66 16.57 -3.55 2.78
CA ASN A 66 15.48 -2.71 3.28
C ASN A 66 15.35 -1.44 2.41
N VAL A 67 14.18 -1.26 1.79
CA VAL A 67 13.85 -0.08 0.97
C VAL A 67 12.68 0.64 1.61
N GLY A 68 12.82 1.97 1.75
CA GLY A 68 11.79 2.86 2.25
C GLY A 68 11.33 3.83 1.17
N ALA A 69 10.06 4.20 1.22
CA ALA A 69 9.48 5.25 0.40
C ALA A 69 8.50 6.10 1.21
N VAL A 70 8.34 7.35 0.82
CA VAL A 70 7.39 8.28 1.43
C VAL A 70 6.66 9.03 0.34
N ALA A 71 5.35 8.82 0.25
CA ALA A 71 4.49 9.54 -0.68
C ALA A 71 3.95 10.82 -0.04
N VAL A 72 3.97 11.92 -0.78
CA VAL A 72 3.42 13.21 -0.37
C VAL A 72 2.03 13.36 -0.97
N GLY A 73 0.99 13.34 -0.13
CA GLY A 73 -0.37 13.56 -0.58
C GLY A 73 -0.62 15.01 -1.00
N THR A 74 -1.62 15.23 -1.85
CA THR A 74 -2.16 16.57 -2.10
C THR A 74 -2.79 17.19 -0.84
N SER A 75 -3.20 16.35 0.12
CA SER A 75 -3.64 16.78 1.46
C SER A 75 -2.52 17.39 2.34
N GLY A 76 -1.26 17.25 1.94
CA GLY A 76 -0.10 17.59 2.77
C GLY A 76 0.30 16.50 3.77
N GLN A 77 -0.40 15.36 3.79
CA GLN A 77 -0.02 14.21 4.61
C GLN A 77 1.13 13.42 3.97
N LEU A 78 1.88 12.69 4.80
CA LEU A 78 2.96 11.81 4.37
C LEU A 78 2.58 10.35 4.62
N TYR A 79 2.70 9.53 3.58
CA TYR A 79 2.36 8.11 3.63
C TYR A 79 3.63 7.28 3.53
N LEU A 80 3.96 6.56 4.60
CA LEU A 80 5.12 5.67 4.65
C LEU A 80 4.89 4.44 3.76
N GLY A 81 5.97 3.89 3.22
CA GLY A 81 5.97 2.62 2.52
C GLY A 81 7.31 1.91 2.64
N ALA A 82 7.28 0.59 2.63
CA ALA A 82 8.46 -0.25 2.69
C ALA A 82 8.26 -1.54 1.90
N ASN A 83 9.35 -2.15 1.43
CA ASN A 83 9.25 -3.42 0.72
C ASN A 83 8.82 -4.58 1.63
N MET A 84 8.07 -5.53 1.06
CA MET A 84 7.62 -6.74 1.73
C MET A 84 7.86 -7.96 0.84
N GLU A 85 8.52 -8.97 1.41
CA GLU A 85 8.85 -10.23 0.76
C GLU A 85 8.25 -11.39 1.56
N PHE A 86 7.73 -12.38 0.85
CA PHE A 86 6.97 -13.47 1.44
C PHE A 86 7.66 -14.81 1.21
N VAL A 87 8.21 -15.41 2.27
CA VAL A 87 8.85 -16.72 2.20
C VAL A 87 7.81 -17.79 1.81
N GLY A 88 8.14 -18.59 0.80
CA GLY A 88 7.25 -19.65 0.30
C GLY A 88 6.16 -19.18 -0.66
N ALA A 89 6.09 -17.88 -0.98
CA ALA A 89 5.30 -17.35 -2.08
C ALA A 89 6.18 -17.12 -3.33
N PRO A 90 5.60 -17.02 -4.53
CA PRO A 90 6.32 -16.61 -5.73
C PRO A 90 6.90 -15.19 -5.57
N LEU A 91 8.06 -14.92 -6.17
CA LEU A 91 8.68 -13.58 -6.14
C LEU A 91 7.77 -12.48 -6.71
N SER A 92 6.85 -12.83 -7.62
CA SER A 92 5.82 -11.93 -8.15
C SER A 92 4.83 -11.44 -7.10
N ALA A 93 4.83 -12.01 -5.89
CA ALA A 93 4.02 -11.55 -4.77
C ALA A 93 4.75 -10.53 -3.87
N SER A 94 6.00 -10.17 -4.20
CA SER A 94 6.74 -9.15 -3.45
C SER A 94 6.10 -7.78 -3.66
N LEU A 95 6.06 -6.98 -2.60
CA LEU A 95 5.61 -5.59 -2.66
C LEU A 95 6.82 -4.67 -2.55
N HIS A 96 6.94 -3.71 -3.48
CA HIS A 96 8.01 -2.73 -3.45
C HIS A 96 7.64 -1.52 -2.59
N ALA A 97 8.62 -0.77 -2.09
CA ALA A 97 8.39 0.36 -1.20
C ALA A 97 7.52 1.46 -1.85
N GLU A 98 7.73 1.72 -3.14
CA GLU A 98 6.95 2.68 -3.93
C GLU A 98 5.48 2.28 -4.03
N GLN A 99 5.23 0.99 -4.32
CA GLN A 99 3.88 0.42 -4.33
C GLN A 99 3.25 0.51 -2.94
N SER A 100 4.00 0.15 -1.90
CA SER A 100 3.58 0.23 -0.51
C SER A 100 3.13 1.64 -0.13
N ALA A 101 3.91 2.68 -0.44
CA ALA A 101 3.57 4.08 -0.13
C ALA A 101 2.35 4.59 -0.90
N VAL A 102 2.23 4.24 -2.19
CA VAL A 102 1.05 4.61 -3.01
C VAL A 102 -0.21 3.91 -2.52
N LEU A 103 -0.14 2.60 -2.22
CA LEU A 103 -1.25 1.87 -1.62
C LEU A 103 -1.59 2.39 -0.22
N ASN A 104 -0.60 2.90 0.52
CA ASN A 104 -0.82 3.54 1.80
C ASN A 104 -1.66 4.81 1.65
N ALA A 105 -1.25 5.71 0.78
CA ALA A 105 -2.01 6.92 0.42
C ALA A 105 -3.42 6.58 -0.06
N TRP A 106 -3.55 5.60 -0.95
CA TRP A 106 -4.84 5.15 -1.47
C TRP A 106 -5.77 4.57 -0.41
N GLY A 107 -5.22 3.81 0.53
CA GLY A 107 -5.96 3.24 1.67
C GLY A 107 -6.52 4.32 2.60
N HIS A 108 -5.81 5.43 2.73
CA HIS A 108 -6.25 6.63 3.48
C HIS A 108 -7.18 7.55 2.68
N GLY A 109 -7.51 7.20 1.43
CA GLY A 109 -8.42 7.97 0.59
C GLY A 109 -7.78 9.15 -0.15
N GLU A 110 -6.44 9.21 -0.19
CA GLU A 110 -5.73 10.19 -1.00
C GLU A 110 -6.05 9.96 -2.49
N ARG A 111 -6.42 11.04 -3.18
CA ARG A 111 -6.81 10.99 -4.60
C ARG A 111 -5.67 11.28 -5.56
N ALA A 112 -4.58 11.86 -5.09
CA ALA A 112 -3.38 12.14 -5.86
C ALA A 112 -2.17 12.34 -4.92
N ILE A 113 -0.99 11.98 -5.41
CA ILE A 113 0.27 12.27 -4.72
C ILE A 113 1.08 13.28 -5.54
N LEU A 114 1.73 14.21 -4.85
CA LEU A 114 2.56 15.25 -5.45
C LEU A 114 3.98 14.76 -5.74
N ALA A 115 4.50 13.91 -4.86
CA ALA A 115 5.85 13.40 -4.94
C ALA A 115 6.01 12.06 -4.24
N LEU A 116 7.09 11.37 -4.59
CA LEU A 116 7.54 10.15 -3.95
C LEU A 116 9.04 10.24 -3.66
N ALA A 117 9.42 10.19 -2.39
CA ALA A 117 10.80 10.02 -1.98
C ALA A 117 11.09 8.53 -1.75
N ILE A 118 12.25 8.04 -2.21
CA ILE A 118 12.60 6.61 -2.18
C ILE A 118 14.08 6.48 -1.78
N SER A 119 14.43 5.49 -0.96
CA SER A 119 15.82 5.25 -0.55
C SER A 119 16.69 4.67 -1.67
N ALA A 120 16.09 4.05 -2.69
CA ALA A 120 16.76 3.50 -3.86
C ALA A 120 16.01 3.87 -5.15
N ALA A 121 16.72 3.91 -6.29
CA ALA A 121 16.11 4.27 -7.56
C ALA A 121 15.02 3.27 -7.97
N PRO A 122 13.85 3.74 -8.45
CA PRO A 122 12.74 2.84 -8.75
C PRO A 122 13.09 1.91 -9.92
N CYS A 123 12.81 0.63 -9.75
CA CYS A 123 12.99 -0.38 -10.79
C CYS A 123 11.93 -0.25 -11.90
N GLY A 124 12.11 -0.96 -13.01
CA GLY A 124 11.16 -0.92 -14.14
C GLY A 124 9.73 -1.31 -13.75
N HIS A 125 9.57 -2.26 -12.83
CA HIS A 125 8.27 -2.68 -12.30
C HIS A 125 7.55 -1.53 -11.57
N CYS A 126 8.24 -0.82 -10.68
CA CYS A 126 7.67 0.34 -9.97
C CYS A 126 7.39 1.50 -10.93
N ARG A 127 8.26 1.77 -11.90
CA ARG A 127 8.00 2.82 -12.91
C ARG A 127 6.71 2.55 -13.67
N GLN A 128 6.47 1.30 -14.06
CA GLN A 128 5.25 0.89 -14.75
C GLN A 128 4.01 0.94 -13.84
N PHE A 129 4.12 0.53 -12.57
CA PHE A 129 3.02 0.65 -11.61
C PHE A 129 2.64 2.12 -11.36
N LEU A 130 3.63 2.99 -11.17
CA LEU A 130 3.41 4.43 -11.00
C LEU A 130 2.81 5.09 -12.25
N TRP A 131 2.94 4.47 -13.42
CA TRP A 131 2.30 4.93 -14.65
C TRP A 131 0.76 4.82 -14.63
N GLU A 132 0.19 4.12 -13.64
CA GLU A 132 -1.26 4.08 -13.40
C GLU A 132 -1.80 5.31 -12.67
N LEU A 133 -0.94 6.24 -12.25
CA LEU A 133 -1.37 7.50 -11.64
C LEU A 133 -1.76 8.51 -12.72
N SER A 134 -2.79 9.32 -12.48
CA SER A 134 -3.27 10.32 -13.44
C SER A 134 -2.27 11.45 -13.71
N ASN A 135 -1.31 11.66 -12.79
CA ASN A 135 -0.20 12.60 -12.94
C ASN A 135 1.16 11.91 -13.16
N ALA A 136 1.19 10.66 -13.63
CA ALA A 136 2.40 9.85 -13.71
C ALA A 136 3.58 10.56 -14.40
N ALA A 137 3.37 11.21 -15.54
CA ALA A 137 4.45 11.85 -16.30
C ALA A 137 5.22 12.91 -15.48
N THR A 138 4.50 13.68 -14.65
CA THR A 138 5.02 14.82 -13.88
C THR A 138 5.17 14.50 -12.39
N LEU A 139 4.98 13.24 -11.97
CA LEU A 139 5.17 12.83 -10.60
C LEU A 139 6.62 13.07 -10.19
N ALA A 140 6.83 13.93 -9.19
CA ALA A 140 8.16 14.23 -8.68
C ALA A 140 8.74 13.03 -7.92
N ILE A 141 9.94 12.59 -8.30
CA ILE A 141 10.67 11.49 -7.68
C ILE A 141 11.95 12.02 -7.06
N SER A 142 12.17 11.69 -5.79
CA SER A 142 13.42 12.01 -5.07
C SER A 142 14.12 10.73 -4.64
N VAL A 143 15.40 10.60 -4.98
CA VAL A 143 16.26 9.47 -4.59
C VAL A 143 17.61 10.05 -4.16
N ALA A 144 17.97 9.86 -2.89
CA ALA A 144 19.13 10.52 -2.28
C ALA A 144 19.14 12.04 -2.59
N HIS A 145 20.18 12.54 -3.26
CA HIS A 145 20.30 13.96 -3.64
C HIS A 145 19.72 14.28 -5.03
N THR A 146 19.21 13.29 -5.75
CA THR A 146 18.64 13.46 -7.08
C THR A 146 17.14 13.72 -7.00
N ARG A 147 16.68 14.80 -7.63
CA ARG A 147 15.28 15.12 -7.86
C ARG A 147 15.00 15.08 -9.35
N THR A 148 13.94 14.39 -9.74
CA THR A 148 13.54 14.23 -11.14
C THR A 148 12.03 13.97 -11.22
N GLU A 149 11.53 13.66 -12.41
CA GLU A 149 10.15 13.27 -12.64
C GLU A 149 10.11 11.84 -13.18
N LEU A 150 9.02 11.11 -12.93
CA LEU A 150 8.88 9.75 -13.44
C LEU A 150 8.98 9.69 -14.97
N GLY A 151 8.46 10.69 -15.70
CA GLY A 151 8.60 10.75 -17.16
C GLY A 151 10.05 10.78 -17.66
N THR A 152 10.97 11.32 -16.86
CA THR A 152 12.42 11.28 -17.15
C THR A 152 13.01 9.89 -16.87
N LEU A 153 12.54 9.23 -15.81
CA LEU A 153 12.98 7.89 -15.44
C LEU A 153 12.38 6.78 -16.31
N PHE A 154 11.28 7.05 -17.01
CA PHE A 154 10.54 6.07 -17.80
C PHE A 154 10.22 6.61 -19.20
N PRO A 155 11.24 6.81 -20.05
CA PRO A 155 11.04 7.29 -21.41
C PRO A 155 10.28 6.25 -22.24
N MET A 156 9.33 6.71 -23.06
CA MET A 156 8.46 5.86 -23.90
C MET A 156 7.74 4.77 -23.08
N PRO A 157 6.91 5.17 -22.11
CA PRO A 157 6.23 4.24 -21.21
C PRO A 157 5.26 3.33 -21.99
N PHE A 158 5.11 2.09 -21.52
CA PHE A 158 4.10 1.20 -22.06
C PHE A 158 2.72 1.57 -21.49
N GLY A 159 1.77 1.81 -22.40
CA GLY A 159 0.40 2.23 -22.06
C GLY A 159 0.18 3.73 -22.14
N ALA A 160 -1.04 4.13 -22.50
CA ALA A 160 -1.44 5.53 -22.51
C ALA A 160 -1.49 6.10 -21.08
N ALA A 161 -1.18 7.39 -20.94
CA ALA A 161 -1.31 8.09 -19.66
C ALA A 161 -2.77 8.07 -19.18
N ARG A 162 -2.96 7.85 -17.87
CA ARG A 162 -4.28 7.88 -17.24
C ARG A 162 -4.83 9.29 -17.21
N GLN A 163 -6.08 9.44 -17.64
CA GLN A 163 -6.78 10.72 -17.50
C GLN A 163 -7.15 10.95 -16.02
N PRO A 164 -7.19 12.21 -15.55
CA PRO A 164 -7.75 12.53 -14.24
C PRO A 164 -9.13 11.90 -14.04
N GLY A 165 -9.33 11.26 -12.89
CA GLY A 165 -10.54 10.49 -12.57
C GLY A 165 -10.53 9.03 -13.06
N HIS A 166 -9.47 8.59 -13.73
CA HIS A 166 -9.32 7.23 -14.27
C HIS A 166 -7.98 6.57 -13.88
N GLY A 167 -7.19 7.20 -13.03
CA GLY A 167 -5.97 6.63 -12.47
C GLY A 167 -6.23 5.83 -11.19
N LEU A 168 -5.20 5.13 -10.73
CA LEU A 168 -5.27 4.25 -9.56
C LEU A 168 -5.81 4.96 -8.30
N LEU A 169 -5.39 6.20 -8.04
CA LEU A 169 -5.80 6.95 -6.84
C LEU A 169 -7.16 7.65 -6.97
N ASP A 170 -7.60 7.97 -8.18
CA ASP A 170 -8.78 8.82 -8.42
C ASP A 170 -9.90 8.13 -9.20
N SER A 171 -9.81 6.83 -9.44
CA SER A 171 -10.84 6.04 -10.12
C SER A 171 -12.18 6.05 -9.38
N PRO A 172 -13.31 6.00 -10.11
CA PRO A 172 -14.64 5.94 -9.51
C PRO A 172 -14.87 4.61 -8.78
N THR A 173 -15.86 4.62 -7.88
CA THR A 173 -16.34 3.40 -7.25
C THR A 173 -17.12 2.52 -8.24
N ILE A 174 -16.96 1.22 -8.11
CA ILE A 174 -17.69 0.20 -8.85
C ILE A 174 -18.95 -0.18 -8.05
N PRO A 175 -20.15 -0.14 -8.63
CA PRO A 175 -21.36 -0.59 -7.96
C PRO A 175 -21.34 -2.11 -7.84
N LEU A 176 -21.14 -2.61 -6.62
CA LEU A 176 -21.07 -4.04 -6.32
C LEU A 176 -22.01 -4.37 -5.16
N GLU A 177 -22.59 -5.56 -5.20
CA GLU A 177 -23.40 -6.14 -4.14
C GLU A 177 -22.95 -7.58 -3.84
N SER A 178 -23.27 -8.05 -2.63
CA SER A 178 -23.05 -9.45 -2.27
C SER A 178 -24.15 -10.34 -2.83
N LEU A 179 -23.77 -11.55 -3.25
CA LEU A 179 -24.73 -12.57 -3.66
C LEU A 179 -25.43 -13.22 -2.45
N ASP A 180 -24.67 -13.38 -1.38
CA ASP A 180 -25.11 -14.00 -0.14
C ASP A 180 -25.29 -12.91 0.95
N PRO A 181 -26.13 -13.13 1.97
CA PRO A 181 -26.20 -12.25 3.13
C PRO A 181 -24.82 -12.05 3.77
N LEU A 182 -24.43 -10.79 3.98
CA LEU A 182 -23.11 -10.47 4.55
C LEU A 182 -23.01 -10.88 6.02
N GLY A 183 -21.95 -11.61 6.36
CA GLY A 183 -21.60 -11.94 7.74
C GLY A 183 -20.78 -10.83 8.42
N GLY A 184 -21.39 -10.10 9.34
CA GLY A 184 -20.66 -9.20 10.26
C GLY A 184 -19.91 -8.03 9.60
N GLU A 185 -19.14 -7.32 10.42
CA GLU A 185 -18.49 -6.05 10.04
C GLU A 185 -17.29 -6.25 9.08
N LEU A 186 -16.61 -7.39 9.14
CA LEU A 186 -15.44 -7.66 8.30
C LEU A 186 -15.84 -7.94 6.84
N ALA A 187 -16.94 -8.68 6.61
CA ALA A 187 -17.48 -8.90 5.28
C ALA A 187 -17.99 -7.61 4.62
N GLN A 188 -18.66 -6.76 5.40
CA GLN A 188 -19.08 -5.44 4.94
C GLN A 188 -17.87 -4.58 4.55
N ARG A 189 -16.82 -4.55 5.39
CA ARG A 189 -15.56 -3.87 5.07
C ARG A 189 -14.93 -4.39 3.78
N ALA A 190 -14.92 -5.71 3.57
CA ALA A 190 -14.38 -6.31 2.36
C ALA A 190 -15.20 -5.89 1.11
N LEU A 191 -16.53 -5.94 1.16
CA LEU A 191 -17.38 -5.46 0.05
C LEU A 191 -17.12 -3.97 -0.25
N HIS A 192 -17.12 -3.11 0.76
CA HIS A 192 -16.85 -1.68 0.59
C HIS A 192 -15.43 -1.42 0.03
N ALA A 193 -14.44 -2.23 0.38
CA ALA A 193 -13.11 -2.16 -0.22
C ALA A 193 -13.13 -2.62 -1.69
N ALA A 194 -13.87 -3.67 -2.03
CA ALA A 194 -13.96 -4.19 -3.40
C ALA A 194 -14.59 -3.16 -4.35
N GLN A 195 -15.60 -2.42 -3.88
CA GLN A 195 -16.23 -1.30 -4.61
C GLN A 195 -15.25 -0.18 -4.97
N ARG A 196 -14.06 -0.14 -4.36
CA ARG A 196 -13.02 0.87 -4.62
C ARG A 196 -11.80 0.26 -5.32
N SER A 197 -11.90 -0.96 -5.85
CA SER A 197 -10.80 -1.59 -6.59
C SER A 197 -10.49 -0.80 -7.86
N TYR A 198 -9.22 -0.78 -8.24
CA TYR A 198 -8.76 -0.25 -9.52
C TYR A 198 -8.54 -1.42 -10.46
N VAL A 199 -9.56 -1.76 -11.24
CA VAL A 199 -9.58 -2.95 -12.13
C VAL A 199 -10.06 -2.61 -13.55
N PRO A 200 -9.45 -1.62 -14.25
CA PRO A 200 -9.95 -1.18 -15.55
C PRO A 200 -9.70 -2.19 -16.69
N TYR A 201 -8.91 -3.25 -16.48
CA TYR A 201 -8.56 -4.18 -17.56
C TYR A 201 -9.36 -5.47 -17.48
N THR A 202 -9.32 -6.16 -16.35
CA THR A 202 -10.04 -7.43 -16.18
C THR A 202 -11.47 -7.20 -15.71
N GLN A 203 -11.72 -6.06 -15.05
CA GLN A 203 -12.95 -5.77 -14.32
C GLN A 203 -13.17 -6.72 -13.12
N ASP A 204 -12.14 -7.47 -12.71
CA ASP A 204 -12.19 -8.43 -11.61
C ASP A 204 -12.02 -7.76 -10.25
N ALA A 205 -13.08 -7.11 -9.78
CA ALA A 205 -13.07 -6.46 -8.47
C ALA A 205 -12.80 -7.46 -7.34
N GLU A 206 -11.84 -7.12 -6.48
CA GLU A 206 -11.36 -7.99 -5.41
C GLU A 206 -10.96 -7.13 -4.21
N ALA A 207 -11.31 -7.59 -3.00
CA ALA A 207 -10.79 -7.01 -1.77
C ALA A 207 -10.51 -8.07 -0.71
N PHE A 208 -9.61 -7.72 0.20
CA PHE A 208 -9.24 -8.57 1.31
C PHE A 208 -9.25 -7.75 2.59
N ALA A 209 -9.88 -8.26 3.64
CA ALA A 209 -9.95 -7.61 4.93
C ALA A 209 -9.46 -8.57 6.03
N VAL A 210 -8.74 -8.01 7.00
CA VAL A 210 -8.24 -8.74 8.17
C VAL A 210 -8.63 -8.02 9.45
N GLU A 211 -8.85 -8.80 10.51
CA GLU A 211 -8.99 -8.31 11.88
C GLU A 211 -7.85 -8.85 12.73
N CYS A 212 -7.20 -7.97 13.48
CA CYS A 212 -6.14 -8.31 14.43
C CYS A 212 -6.73 -8.58 15.82
N ALA A 213 -6.00 -9.30 16.67
CA ALA A 213 -6.44 -9.65 18.03
C ALA A 213 -6.75 -8.43 18.92
N ASN A 214 -6.16 -7.27 18.61
CA ASN A 214 -6.44 -5.99 19.27
C ASN A 214 -7.73 -5.30 18.75
N GLY A 215 -8.48 -5.92 17.84
CA GLY A 215 -9.71 -5.41 17.22
C GLY A 215 -9.48 -4.44 16.05
N GLN A 216 -8.25 -4.07 15.72
CA GLN A 216 -7.96 -3.23 14.55
C GLN A 216 -8.14 -4.02 13.25
N ARG A 217 -8.69 -3.36 12.23
CA ARG A 217 -9.04 -3.97 10.95
C ARG A 217 -8.38 -3.24 9.81
N PHE A 218 -7.84 -4.02 8.88
CA PHE A 218 -7.15 -3.51 7.69
C PHE A 218 -7.77 -4.11 6.45
N SER A 219 -7.82 -3.35 5.36
CA SER A 219 -8.35 -3.82 4.10
C SER A 219 -7.48 -3.35 2.95
N GLY A 220 -7.25 -4.25 2.00
CA GLY A 220 -6.70 -3.96 0.69
C GLY A 220 -7.72 -4.25 -0.38
N ARG A 221 -7.46 -3.74 -1.58
CA ARG A 221 -8.28 -3.91 -2.77
C ARG A 221 -7.38 -4.01 -4.00
N ALA A 222 -7.85 -4.69 -5.04
CA ALA A 222 -7.05 -4.92 -6.23
C ALA A 222 -6.64 -3.61 -6.89
N ALA A 223 -5.35 -3.53 -7.25
CA ALA A 223 -4.76 -2.42 -7.98
C ALA A 223 -4.10 -2.97 -9.24
N GLU A 224 -4.79 -2.92 -10.36
CA GLU A 224 -4.25 -3.43 -11.62
C GLU A 224 -3.25 -2.49 -12.27
N SER A 225 -2.41 -3.05 -13.15
CA SER A 225 -1.59 -2.31 -14.08
C SER A 225 -1.81 -2.79 -15.51
N ILE A 226 -1.67 -1.89 -16.48
CA ILE A 226 -1.80 -2.16 -17.92
C ILE A 226 -0.78 -3.18 -18.40
N ALA A 227 0.35 -3.29 -17.70
CA ALA A 227 1.37 -4.30 -17.97
C ALA A 227 1.10 -5.63 -17.26
N PHE A 228 -0.06 -5.78 -16.60
CA PHE A 228 -0.55 -6.95 -15.86
C PHE A 228 0.33 -7.37 -14.67
N ASN A 229 1.60 -7.70 -14.89
CA ASN A 229 2.52 -8.16 -13.85
C ASN A 229 2.72 -7.18 -12.68
N PRO A 230 2.67 -5.84 -12.85
CA PRO A 230 2.71 -4.89 -11.74
C PRO A 230 1.42 -4.76 -10.93
N SER A 231 0.38 -5.52 -11.29
CA SER A 231 -0.87 -5.54 -10.53
C SER A 231 -0.66 -6.10 -9.13
N ILE A 232 -1.36 -5.53 -8.15
CA ILE A 232 -1.24 -5.91 -6.74
C ILE A 232 -2.55 -6.55 -6.27
N PRO A 233 -2.52 -7.85 -5.91
CA PRO A 233 -3.62 -8.53 -5.25
C PRO A 233 -4.06 -7.85 -3.94
N ALA A 234 -5.36 -7.91 -3.65
CA ALA A 234 -5.93 -7.22 -2.50
C ALA A 234 -5.34 -7.65 -1.16
N ALA A 235 -4.97 -8.93 -1.02
CA ALA A 235 -4.36 -9.47 0.20
C ALA A 235 -3.03 -8.78 0.55
N ILE A 236 -2.19 -8.51 -0.46
CA ILE A 236 -0.93 -7.80 -0.27
C ILE A 236 -1.19 -6.38 0.23
N GLY A 237 -2.19 -5.69 -0.33
CA GLY A 237 -2.59 -4.36 0.14
C GLY A 237 -3.06 -4.35 1.60
N ALA A 238 -3.82 -5.35 2.03
CA ALA A 238 -4.27 -5.47 3.42
C ALA A 238 -3.11 -5.72 4.39
N LEU A 239 -2.19 -6.61 4.00
CA LEU A 239 -0.99 -6.90 4.79
C LEU A 239 -0.04 -5.71 4.85
N ASN A 240 0.06 -4.92 3.78
CA ASN A 240 0.81 -3.66 3.75
C ASN A 240 0.28 -2.64 4.76
N GLN A 241 -1.05 -2.40 4.76
CA GLN A 241 -1.71 -1.50 5.70
C GLN A 241 -1.47 -1.93 7.15
N ARG A 242 -1.61 -3.24 7.44
CA ARG A 242 -1.29 -3.78 8.77
C ARG A 242 0.19 -3.57 9.12
N ASN A 243 1.10 -3.86 8.19
CA ASN A 243 2.55 -3.76 8.42
C ASN A 243 3.01 -2.32 8.76
N LEU A 244 2.42 -1.32 8.11
CA LEU A 244 2.75 0.10 8.34
C LEU A 244 2.10 0.67 9.61
N SER A 245 1.21 -0.09 10.27
CA SER A 245 0.45 0.35 11.43
C SER A 245 1.10 -0.04 12.77
N SER A 246 0.52 0.46 13.86
CA SER A 246 0.79 -0.01 15.23
C SER A 246 0.46 -1.49 15.45
N SER A 247 -0.38 -2.11 14.59
CA SER A 247 -0.81 -3.52 14.69
C SER A 247 0.08 -4.53 13.96
N ARG A 248 1.27 -4.13 13.49
CA ARG A 248 2.10 -4.99 12.63
C ARG A 248 2.55 -6.31 13.27
N ASP A 249 2.59 -6.35 14.60
CA ASP A 249 2.96 -7.54 15.38
C ASP A 249 1.73 -8.28 15.94
N ASP A 250 0.53 -7.71 15.83
CA ASP A 250 -0.70 -8.32 16.35
C ASP A 250 -1.18 -9.47 15.47
N SER A 251 -1.45 -10.63 16.06
CA SER A 251 -1.95 -11.79 15.32
C SER A 251 -3.25 -11.49 14.60
N ILE A 252 -3.37 -11.93 13.35
CA ILE A 252 -4.62 -11.87 12.60
C ILE A 252 -5.54 -12.99 13.09
N VAL A 253 -6.78 -12.64 13.47
CA VAL A 253 -7.77 -13.56 14.05
C VAL A 253 -8.94 -13.86 13.12
N ALA A 254 -9.20 -12.99 12.15
CA ALA A 254 -10.22 -13.21 11.13
C ALA A 254 -9.79 -12.63 9.77
N CYS A 255 -10.25 -13.27 8.70
CA CYS A 255 -9.95 -12.91 7.32
C CYS A 255 -11.20 -13.03 6.45
N THR A 256 -11.47 -12.02 5.63
CA THR A 256 -12.54 -12.06 4.63
C THR A 256 -12.04 -11.63 3.26
N HIS A 257 -12.31 -12.46 2.25
CA HIS A 257 -11.95 -12.23 0.85
C HIS A 257 -13.21 -11.98 0.04
N ALA A 258 -13.39 -10.76 -0.47
CA ALA A 258 -14.45 -10.42 -1.41
C ALA A 258 -13.96 -10.63 -2.85
N THR A 259 -14.65 -11.47 -3.61
CA THR A 259 -14.26 -11.83 -5.00
C THR A 259 -15.46 -11.85 -5.93
N LEU A 260 -15.31 -11.35 -7.16
CA LEU A 260 -16.35 -11.49 -8.18
C LEU A 260 -16.71 -12.97 -8.42
N ALA A 261 -18.01 -13.24 -8.46
CA ALA A 261 -18.54 -14.57 -8.66
C ALA A 261 -18.25 -15.17 -10.04
N ASN A 262 -18.01 -14.30 -11.03
CA ASN A 262 -17.73 -14.58 -12.44
C ASN A 262 -16.40 -13.96 -12.91
N GLY A 263 -15.44 -13.77 -12.00
CA GLY A 263 -14.14 -13.20 -12.35
C GLY A 263 -13.34 -14.09 -13.32
N HIS A 264 -12.48 -13.46 -14.11
CA HIS A 264 -11.60 -14.11 -15.09
C HIS A 264 -10.38 -14.76 -14.44
N HIS A 265 -9.95 -14.29 -13.27
CA HIS A 265 -8.86 -14.89 -12.49
C HIS A 265 -9.18 -15.03 -11.00
N SER A 266 -8.31 -15.73 -10.26
CA SER A 266 -8.44 -15.91 -8.81
C SER A 266 -7.11 -15.83 -8.10
N ASN A 267 -7.05 -15.02 -7.04
CA ASN A 267 -5.90 -14.90 -6.15
C ASN A 267 -6.02 -15.76 -4.88
N ARG A 268 -7.03 -16.63 -4.77
CA ARG A 268 -7.32 -17.39 -3.54
C ARG A 268 -6.14 -18.21 -3.02
N GLU A 269 -5.48 -18.98 -3.89
CA GLU A 269 -4.35 -19.83 -3.50
C GLU A 269 -3.11 -18.99 -3.15
N LEU A 270 -2.92 -17.85 -3.82
CA LEU A 270 -1.89 -16.89 -3.46
C LEU A 270 -2.18 -16.27 -2.08
N THR A 271 -3.40 -15.80 -1.84
CA THR A 271 -3.83 -15.25 -0.54
C THR A 271 -3.63 -16.26 0.59
N ALA A 272 -4.05 -17.51 0.39
CA ALA A 272 -3.79 -18.58 1.37
C ALA A 272 -2.29 -18.77 1.62
N THR A 273 -1.47 -18.72 0.57
CA THR A 273 -0.01 -18.82 0.67
C THR A 273 0.61 -17.66 1.46
N LEU A 274 0.20 -16.43 1.18
CA LEU A 274 0.68 -15.23 1.86
C LEU A 274 0.35 -15.25 3.36
N LEU A 275 -0.81 -15.81 3.73
CA LEU A 275 -1.26 -15.85 5.12
C LEU A 275 -0.58 -16.94 5.95
N ARG A 276 -0.10 -18.04 5.35
CA ARG A 276 0.53 -19.15 6.10
C ARG A 276 1.65 -18.70 7.04
N GLY A 277 2.37 -17.64 6.69
CA GLY A 277 3.46 -17.08 7.51
C GLY A 277 3.02 -16.09 8.59
N VAL A 278 1.77 -15.64 8.59
CA VAL A 278 1.29 -14.52 9.45
C VAL A 278 -0.02 -14.80 10.19
N SER A 279 -0.77 -15.83 9.80
CA SER A 279 -2.07 -16.17 10.38
C SER A 279 -2.42 -17.65 10.23
N GLN A 280 -3.22 -18.17 11.17
CA GLN A 280 -3.90 -19.46 11.07
C GLN A 280 -5.42 -19.30 10.90
N ALA A 281 -5.92 -18.06 10.79
CA ALA A 281 -7.34 -17.79 10.62
C ALA A 281 -7.84 -18.34 9.27
N ALA A 282 -9.04 -18.91 9.29
CA ALA A 282 -9.72 -19.31 8.06
C ALA A 282 -10.11 -18.06 7.24
N ILE A 283 -10.06 -18.20 5.91
CA ILE A 283 -10.49 -17.13 4.99
C ILE A 283 -11.96 -17.35 4.66
N GLU A 284 -12.82 -16.49 5.20
CA GLU A 284 -14.20 -16.39 4.75
C GLU A 284 -14.25 -15.77 3.35
N THR A 285 -15.12 -16.27 2.47
CA THR A 285 -15.27 -15.73 1.11
C THR A 285 -16.63 -15.07 0.97
N VAL A 286 -16.63 -13.82 0.51
CA VAL A 286 -17.84 -13.08 0.12
C VAL A 286 -17.88 -13.04 -1.40
N ARG A 287 -18.89 -13.67 -1.99
CA ARG A 287 -19.11 -13.60 -3.43
C ARG A 287 -19.85 -12.32 -3.77
N ILE A 288 -19.28 -11.55 -4.69
CA ILE A 288 -19.84 -10.26 -5.13
C ILE A 288 -20.18 -10.30 -6.62
N ARG A 289 -21.10 -9.43 -7.04
CA ARG A 289 -21.43 -9.16 -8.44
C ARG A 289 -21.57 -7.67 -8.68
N THR A 290 -21.46 -7.24 -9.93
CA THR A 290 -21.88 -5.91 -10.35
C THR A 290 -23.39 -5.77 -10.18
N SER A 291 -23.82 -4.71 -9.51
CA SER A 291 -25.24 -4.33 -9.39
C SER A 291 -25.82 -3.81 -10.70
#